data_AF-A0A932CLD9-F1
#
_entry.id   AF-A0A932CLD9-F1
#
_cell.length_a   1.000
_cell.length_b   1.000
_cell.length_c   1.000
_cell.angle_alpha   90.00
_cell.angle_beta   90.00
_cell.angle_gamma   90.00
#
_symmetry.space_group_name_H-M   'P 1'
#
loop_
_entity.id
_entity.type
_entity.pdbx_description
1 polymer ?
#
loop_
_entity_poly.entity_id
_entity_poly.type
_entity_poly.pdbx_seq_one_letter_code
_entity_poly.pdbx_strand_id
1 'polypeptide(L)'
;VWTFAQPVERVERGDRLTVRTNCPGVLTWRLDGGEPQEAGMMPAGGVMAGVQRHHLTLGPFPPEAQEVRFGFRCTCQGRTCGGDYCLQGEYRVRIV
;
A
#
# COMPACT_ATOMS: atom_id res chain seq x y z
N VAL A 1 -0.23 -0.17 -10.33
CA VAL A 1 -0.39 0.76 -9.18
C VAL A 1 -1.74 0.50 -8.55
N TRP A 2 -1.80 0.31 -7.23
CA TRP A 2 -3.01 0.08 -6.44
C TRP A 2 -3.39 1.36 -5.68
N THR A 3 -4.68 1.69 -5.67
CA THR A 3 -5.25 2.75 -4.82
C THR A 3 -6.61 2.31 -4.28
N PHE A 4 -7.11 2.94 -3.21
CA PHE A 4 -8.46 2.64 -2.71
C PHE A 4 -9.57 2.84 -3.74
N ALA A 5 -9.44 3.84 -4.62
CA ALA A 5 -10.43 4.12 -5.68
C ALA A 5 -10.27 3.22 -6.92
N GLN A 6 -9.09 2.62 -7.09
CA GLN A 6 -8.76 1.77 -8.21
C GLN A 6 -7.93 0.58 -7.69
N PRO A 7 -8.59 -0.40 -7.05
CA PRO A 7 -7.92 -1.60 -6.59
C PRO A 7 -7.49 -2.44 -7.80
N VAL A 8 -6.33 -3.05 -7.68
CA VAL A 8 -5.82 -4.05 -8.62
C VAL A 8 -5.98 -5.41 -7.97
N GLU A 9 -6.63 -6.35 -8.63
CA GLU A 9 -6.87 -7.70 -8.07
C GLU A 9 -5.78 -8.72 -8.44
N ARG A 10 -4.99 -8.43 -9.48
CA ARG A 10 -3.98 -9.35 -10.03
C ARG A 10 -2.70 -8.62 -10.43
N VAL A 11 -1.56 -9.24 -10.18
CA VAL A 11 -0.22 -8.76 -10.57
C VAL A 11 0.59 -9.95 -11.11
N GLU A 12 1.47 -9.74 -12.08
CA GLU A 12 2.28 -10.83 -12.62
C GLU A 12 3.42 -11.23 -11.65
N ARG A 13 3.92 -12.45 -11.76
CA ARG A 13 5.17 -12.84 -11.09
C ARG A 13 6.33 -11.95 -11.55
N GLY A 14 7.18 -11.53 -10.62
CA GLY A 14 8.29 -10.62 -10.90
C GLY A 14 7.90 -9.13 -11.04
N ASP A 15 6.60 -8.83 -11.14
CA ASP A 15 6.11 -7.46 -11.12
C ASP A 15 6.16 -6.84 -9.72
N ARG A 16 6.00 -5.52 -9.69
CA ARG A 16 5.94 -4.72 -8.48
C ARG A 16 4.54 -4.15 -8.29
N LEU A 17 4.06 -4.17 -7.06
CA LEU A 17 2.79 -3.54 -6.68
C LEU A 17 3.07 -2.25 -5.91
N THR A 18 2.93 -1.10 -6.57
CA THR A 18 2.94 0.20 -5.86
C THR A 18 1.57 0.50 -5.28
N VAL A 19 1.45 0.48 -3.95
CA VAL A 19 0.29 0.96 -3.20
C VAL A 19 0.43 2.47 -3.03
N ARG A 20 -0.61 3.24 -3.37
CA ARG A 20 -0.63 4.69 -3.25
C ARG A 20 -1.84 5.16 -2.44
N THR A 21 -1.58 6.04 -1.47
CA THR A 21 -2.57 6.60 -0.55
C THR A 21 -2.43 8.12 -0.51
N ASN A 22 -3.45 8.81 0.00
CA ASN A 22 -3.37 10.27 0.22
C ASN A 22 -2.92 10.63 1.64
N CYS A 23 -2.79 9.64 2.52
CA CYS A 23 -2.45 9.85 3.91
C CYS A 23 -1.10 9.21 4.25
N PRO A 24 -0.30 9.83 5.14
CA PRO A 24 0.84 9.16 5.72
C PRO A 24 0.37 7.97 6.53
N GLY A 25 1.18 6.93 6.59
CA GLY A 25 0.79 5.73 7.29
C GLY A 25 1.81 4.64 7.14
N VAL A 26 1.39 3.48 7.61
CA VAL A 26 2.17 2.26 7.58
C VAL A 26 1.40 1.21 6.81
N LEU A 27 2.11 0.52 5.92
CA LEU A 27 1.60 -0.64 5.22
C LEU A 27 2.16 -1.89 5.90
N THR A 28 1.28 -2.82 6.25
CA THR A 28 1.64 -4.15 6.71
C THR A 28 1.21 -5.14 5.64
N TRP A 29 2.09 -6.02 5.16
CA TRP A 29 1.76 -7.00 4.13
C TRP A 29 2.39 -8.35 4.41
N ARG A 30 1.81 -9.41 3.86
CA ARG A 30 2.34 -10.77 3.88
C ARG A 30 2.19 -11.38 2.50
N LEU A 31 3.15 -12.23 2.14
CA LEU A 31 3.04 -13.10 0.97
C LEU A 31 2.45 -14.43 1.44
N ASP A 32 1.36 -14.84 0.82
CA ASP A 32 0.63 -16.05 1.15
C ASP A 32 0.34 -16.19 2.67
N GLY A 33 0.84 -17.25 3.29
CA GLY A 33 0.77 -17.49 4.73
C GLY A 33 2.06 -17.16 5.49
N GLY A 34 3.01 -16.46 4.87
CA GLY A 34 4.30 -16.12 5.45
C GLY A 34 4.23 -15.01 6.50
N GLU A 35 5.41 -14.67 7.04
CA GLU A 35 5.54 -13.64 8.07
C GLU A 35 5.13 -12.26 7.56
N PRO A 36 4.34 -11.49 8.36
CA PRO A 36 4.02 -10.11 8.05
C PRO A 36 5.26 -9.22 8.02
N GLN A 37 5.33 -8.36 7.01
CA GLN A 37 6.28 -7.28 6.85
C GLN A 37 5.57 -5.95 7.06
N GLU A 38 6.27 -4.94 7.57
CA GLU A 38 5.72 -3.62 7.83
C GLU A 38 6.69 -2.53 7.38
N ALA A 39 6.19 -1.51 6.70
CA ALA A 39 6.98 -0.34 6.34
C ALA A 39 6.14 0.94 6.23
N GLY A 40 6.78 2.06 6.58
CA GLY A 40 6.19 3.39 6.42
C GLY A 40 6.04 3.76 4.95
N MET A 41 4.91 4.39 4.62
CA MET A 41 4.65 4.91 3.28
C MET A 41 5.57 6.11 3.00
N MET A 42 6.19 6.13 1.83
CA MET A 42 7.07 7.22 1.42
C MET A 42 6.27 8.37 0.81
N PRO A 43 6.59 9.63 1.14
CA PRO A 43 5.96 10.78 0.50
C PRO A 43 6.21 10.79 -1.01
N ALA A 44 5.17 11.06 -1.79
CA ALA A 44 5.20 11.14 -3.25
C ALA A 44 5.02 12.60 -3.69
N GLY A 45 6.08 13.21 -4.24
CA GLY A 45 6.08 14.59 -4.74
C GLY A 45 7.37 15.33 -4.37
N GLY A 46 7.71 16.36 -5.16
CA GLY A 46 8.83 17.26 -4.85
C GLY A 46 8.50 18.24 -3.73
N VAL A 47 9.54 18.84 -3.15
CA VAL A 47 9.51 19.73 -1.96
C VAL A 47 8.48 20.88 -2.05
N MET A 48 8.08 21.27 -3.26
CA MET A 48 7.17 22.41 -3.50
C MET A 48 5.70 22.03 -3.77
N ALA A 49 5.34 20.75 -3.85
CA ALA A 49 4.02 20.34 -4.34
C ALA A 49 2.92 20.19 -3.26
N GLY A 50 3.27 20.32 -1.98
CA GLY A 50 2.39 19.90 -0.88
C GLY A 50 2.23 18.37 -0.90
N VAL A 51 2.84 17.67 0.06
CA VAL A 51 2.84 16.21 0.06
C VAL A 51 1.44 15.68 0.39
N GLN A 52 0.62 15.49 -0.64
CA GLN A 52 -0.73 14.91 -0.52
C GLN A 52 -0.78 13.44 -0.87
N ARG A 53 0.32 12.84 -1.34
CA ARG A 53 0.35 11.46 -1.79
C ARG A 53 1.50 10.74 -1.12
N HIS A 54 1.26 9.49 -0.76
CA HIS A 54 2.25 8.58 -0.20
C HIS A 54 2.19 7.27 -0.97
N HIS A 55 3.32 6.59 -1.08
CA HIS A 55 3.41 5.33 -1.78
C HIS A 55 4.36 4.36 -1.09
N LEU A 56 4.10 3.08 -1.29
CA LEU A 56 5.05 2.01 -1.01
C LEU A 56 4.97 1.00 -2.14
N THR A 57 6.13 0.53 -2.57
CA THR A 57 6.22 -0.48 -3.62
C THR A 57 6.57 -1.82 -3.01
N LEU A 58 5.69 -2.79 -3.20
CA LEU A 58 5.87 -4.18 -2.82
C LEU A 58 6.48 -4.96 -3.99
N GLY A 59 7.29 -5.96 -3.64
CA GLY A 59 7.98 -6.80 -4.60
C GLY A 59 9.33 -6.25 -5.07
N PRO A 60 9.92 -6.82 -6.14
CA PRO A 60 9.35 -7.82 -7.03
C PRO A 60 8.93 -9.10 -6.29
N PHE A 61 7.78 -9.66 -6.66
CA PHE A 61 7.28 -10.87 -5.99
C PHE A 61 8.03 -12.11 -6.49
N PRO A 62 8.45 -13.02 -5.59
CA PRO A 62 9.18 -14.21 -5.98
C PRO A 62 8.27 -15.18 -6.76
N PRO A 63 8.83 -16.07 -7.61
CA PRO A 63 8.04 -16.95 -8.48
C PRO A 63 7.05 -17.85 -7.74
N GLU A 64 7.37 -18.24 -6.52
CA GLU A 64 6.56 -19.09 -5.66
C GLU A 64 5.38 -18.38 -4.98
N ALA A 65 5.36 -17.05 -4.97
CA ALA A 65 4.30 -16.30 -4.31
C ALA A 65 3.00 -16.36 -5.13
N GLN A 66 1.88 -16.62 -4.47
CA GLN A 66 0.56 -16.74 -5.11
C GLN A 66 -0.36 -15.58 -4.78
N GLU A 67 -0.14 -14.93 -3.64
CA GLU A 67 -0.99 -13.88 -3.14
C GLU A 67 -0.19 -12.92 -2.26
N VAL A 68 -0.53 -11.63 -2.34
CA VAL A 68 -0.13 -10.63 -1.36
C VAL A 68 -1.38 -10.11 -0.65
N ARG A 69 -1.35 -10.18 0.68
CA ARG A 69 -2.34 -9.52 1.54
C ARG A 69 -1.69 -8.34 2.20
N PHE A 70 -2.33 -7.18 2.15
CA PHE A 70 -1.81 -5.99 2.80
C PHE A 70 -2.92 -5.16 3.46
N GLY A 71 -2.58 -4.52 4.56
CA GLY A 71 -3.42 -3.56 5.26
C GLY A 71 -2.72 -2.22 5.38
N PHE A 72 -3.49 -1.15 5.28
CA PHE A 72 -3.01 0.22 5.50
C PHE A 72 -3.52 0.76 6.83
N ARG A 73 -2.62 1.34 7.63
CA ARG A 73 -2.91 2.03 8.89
C ARG A 73 -2.46 3.48 8.78
N CYS A 74 -3.39 4.45 8.86
CA CYS A 74 -3.02 5.87 8.89
C CYS A 74 -2.24 6.18 10.17
N THR A 75 -1.19 6.99 10.06
CA THR A 75 -0.43 7.54 11.21
C THR A 75 -0.55 9.05 11.33
N CYS A 76 -1.38 9.65 10.49
CA CYS A 76 -1.78 11.04 10.58
C CYS A 76 -2.26 11.37 12.01
N GLN A 77 -1.88 12.54 12.55
CA GLN A 77 -2.37 13.05 13.84
C GLN A 77 -3.11 14.39 13.67
N GLY A 78 -4.21 14.59 14.42
CA GLY A 78 -4.92 15.87 14.51
C GLY A 78 -6.06 16.08 13.50
N ARG A 79 -6.43 17.34 13.26
CA ARG A 79 -7.58 17.74 12.39
C ARG A 79 -7.42 17.38 10.91
N THR A 80 -6.22 16.98 10.48
CA THR A 80 -5.92 16.42 9.15
C THR A 80 -6.36 14.96 8.99
N CYS A 81 -6.81 14.29 10.08
CA CYS A 81 -7.27 12.89 10.09
C CYS A 81 -8.81 12.75 10.05
N GLY A 82 -9.54 13.79 9.68
CA GLY A 82 -11.00 13.80 9.76
C GLY A 82 -11.67 13.55 8.42
N GLY A 83 -12.20 12.34 8.21
CA GLY A 83 -13.11 11.98 7.11
C GLY A 83 -12.83 10.59 6.50
N ASP A 84 -13.58 10.23 5.45
CA ASP A 84 -13.44 9.00 4.63
C ASP A 84 -12.06 8.81 3.97
N TYR A 85 -11.09 9.68 4.25
CA TYR A 85 -9.77 9.70 3.65
C TYR A 85 -8.79 8.67 4.26
N CYS A 86 -9.01 8.28 5.52
CA CYS A 86 -8.21 7.28 6.22
C CYS A 86 -8.85 5.89 6.10
N LEU A 87 -8.96 5.39 4.87
CA LEU A 87 -9.51 4.06 4.63
C LEU A 87 -8.60 2.99 5.25
N GLN A 88 -9.12 2.28 6.24
CA GLN A 88 -8.47 1.12 6.84
C GLN A 88 -9.15 -0.14 6.33
N GLY A 89 -8.36 -1.13 5.96
CA GLY A 89 -8.86 -2.40 5.47
C GLY A 89 -7.72 -3.35 5.09
N GLU A 90 -8.01 -4.65 5.09
CA GLU A 90 -7.13 -5.67 4.52
C GLU A 90 -7.55 -5.89 3.06
N TYR A 91 -6.57 -5.83 2.16
CA TYR A 91 -6.73 -6.02 0.73
C TYR A 91 -5.91 -7.20 0.27
N ARG A 92 -6.35 -7.81 -0.82
CA ARG A 92 -5.78 -9.02 -1.36
C ARG A 92 -5.57 -8.87 -2.86
N VAL A 93 -4.39 -9.24 -3.31
CA VAL A 93 -4.01 -9.23 -4.73
C VAL A 93 -3.38 -10.58 -5.06
N ARG A 94 -3.89 -11.22 -6.11
CA ARG A 94 -3.37 -12.50 -6.58
C ARG A 94 -2.14 -12.27 -7.46
N ILE A 95 -1.15 -13.13 -7.33
CA ILE A 95 0.06 -13.14 -8.14
C ILE A 95 -0.12 -14.26 -9.17
N VAL A 96 -0.17 -13.90 -10.46
CA VAL A 96 -0.49 -14.80 -11.57
C VAL A 96 0.67 -15.04 -12.52
#